data_AF-A0A914Y9B0-F1
#
_entry.id   AF-A0A914Y9B0-F1
#
_cell.length_a   1.000
_cell.length_b   1.000
_cell.length_c   1.000
_cell.angle_alpha   90.00
_cell.angle_beta   90.00
_cell.angle_gamma   90.00
#
_symmetry.space_group_name_H-M   'P 1'
#
loop_
_entity.id
_entity.type
_entity.pdbx_description
1 polymer ?
#
loop_
_entity_poly.entity_id
_entity_poly.type
_entity_poly.pdbx_seq_one_letter_code
_entity_poly.pdbx_strand_id
1 'polypeptide(L)'
;MATLGRKDAYPLENYKRGTRIWLRDNEHVWLRAALEEDLKFTTQTFKVKREIDDEIAEEKFDPNFLPFLANPEILIGKDDLTNMSYLHEPAVLHNLRFRFEKKKAIYTYCGIVLVAINPYADCSQLYSDDVISIYGNSGNQARGNLDPHIFAISAEAYYDMREYEKNQSIIVSGESGAGKTVSAKFVMKYLANVAASKKPRRSSDGSPGIESRVLASNPIMESIGNAKTIRNDNSSRFGKFIQINFAEDYSIAGAEMKTYLLEKSRVVFQHFIV
;
A
#
# COMPACT_ATOMS: atom_id res chain seq x y z
N MET A 1 6.17 -14.64 16.41
CA MET A 1 5.82 -13.99 15.13
C MET A 1 5.72 -15.06 14.06
N ALA A 2 4.56 -15.20 13.42
CA ALA A 2 4.43 -16.07 12.26
C ALA A 2 4.94 -15.32 11.02
N THR A 3 6.05 -15.77 10.43
CA THR A 3 6.61 -15.20 9.21
C THR A 3 5.82 -15.71 8.00
N LEU A 4 5.41 -14.80 7.12
CA LEU A 4 4.70 -15.13 5.88
C LEU A 4 5.58 -16.05 5.01
N GLY A 5 5.00 -17.16 4.50
CA GLY A 5 5.67 -18.07 3.58
C GLY A 5 6.59 -19.12 4.22
N ARG A 6 6.61 -19.25 5.56
CA ARG A 6 7.48 -20.22 6.27
C ARG A 6 6.96 -21.67 6.29
N LYS A 7 5.82 -21.96 5.65
CA LYS A 7 5.17 -23.29 5.71
C LYS A 7 5.80 -24.31 4.76
N ASP A 8 6.42 -23.86 3.67
CA ASP A 8 7.01 -24.73 2.65
C ASP A 8 8.52 -24.52 2.61
N ALA A 9 9.28 -25.54 3.03
CA ALA A 9 10.73 -25.53 2.86
C ALA A 9 11.06 -25.77 1.38
N TYR A 10 11.90 -24.92 0.80
CA TYR A 10 12.34 -25.10 -0.58
C TYR A 10 13.24 -26.35 -0.69
N PRO A 11 13.19 -27.09 -1.81
CA PRO A 11 14.07 -28.24 -2.03
C PRO A 11 15.55 -27.89 -1.85
N LEU A 12 16.30 -28.75 -1.15
CA LEU A 12 17.73 -28.57 -0.86
C LEU A 12 18.57 -28.38 -2.14
N GLU A 13 18.14 -28.98 -3.25
CA GLU A 13 18.73 -28.85 -4.59
C GLU A 13 18.81 -27.41 -5.11
N ASN A 14 18.01 -26.50 -4.57
CA ASN A 14 18.04 -25.08 -4.91
C ASN A 14 19.13 -24.30 -4.15
N TYR A 15 19.82 -24.89 -3.18
CA TYR A 15 20.82 -24.24 -2.33
C TYR A 15 22.25 -24.61 -2.78
N LYS A 16 22.61 -24.19 -3.99
CA LYS A 16 23.97 -24.37 -4.55
C LYS A 16 24.84 -23.14 -4.28
N ARG A 17 26.16 -23.30 -4.38
CA ARG A 17 27.12 -22.19 -4.36
C ARG A 17 26.68 -21.09 -5.32
N GLY A 18 26.70 -19.84 -4.85
CA GLY A 18 26.25 -18.64 -5.55
C GLY A 18 24.75 -18.36 -5.43
N THR A 19 23.95 -19.28 -4.88
CA THR A 19 22.53 -19.03 -4.62
C THR A 19 22.38 -17.97 -3.56
N ARG A 20 21.51 -16.99 -3.82
CA ARG A 20 21.20 -15.92 -2.89
C ARG A 20 20.09 -16.33 -1.94
N ILE A 21 20.29 -16.03 -0.67
CA ILE A 21 19.39 -16.34 0.44
C ILE A 21 19.17 -15.10 1.31
N TRP A 22 18.18 -15.20 2.20
CA TRP A 22 17.88 -14.21 3.22
C TRP A 22 18.27 -14.70 4.60
N LEU A 23 19.03 -13.87 5.30
CA LEU A 23 19.47 -14.07 6.68
C LEU A 23 18.74 -13.09 7.59
N ARG A 24 18.41 -13.53 8.81
CA ARG A 24 17.77 -12.66 9.80
C ARG A 24 18.80 -11.67 10.33
N ASP A 25 18.41 -10.40 10.47
CA ASP A 25 19.27 -9.35 11.02
C ASP A 25 18.50 -8.49 12.02
N ASN A 26 19.21 -7.98 13.04
CA ASN A 26 18.59 -7.18 14.10
C ASN A 26 18.31 -5.74 13.68
N GLU A 27 19.08 -5.19 12.74
CA GLU A 27 18.98 -3.79 12.32
C GLU A 27 18.11 -3.66 11.05
N HIS A 28 18.35 -4.52 10.05
CA HIS A 28 17.71 -4.48 8.74
C HIS A 28 16.53 -5.44 8.61
N VAL A 29 16.22 -6.22 9.67
CA VAL A 29 15.28 -7.35 9.70
C VAL A 29 15.75 -8.55 8.87
N TRP A 30 16.15 -8.31 7.61
CA TRP A 30 16.64 -9.31 6.66
C TRP A 30 17.82 -8.78 5.83
N LEU A 31 18.86 -9.60 5.65
CA LEU A 31 20.01 -9.33 4.79
C LEU A 31 20.12 -10.34 3.66
N ARG A 32 20.55 -9.90 2.48
CA ARG A 32 20.91 -10.80 1.38
C ARG A 32 22.33 -11.31 1.55
N ALA A 33 22.51 -12.59 1.29
CA ALA A 33 23.83 -13.20 1.20
C ALA A 33 23.85 -14.26 0.10
N ALA A 34 25.03 -14.51 -0.47
CA ALA A 34 25.26 -15.60 -1.42
C ALA A 34 25.94 -16.77 -0.70
N LEU A 35 25.49 -17.99 -0.99
CA LEU A 35 26.15 -19.20 -0.49
C LEU A 35 27.56 -19.34 -1.10
N GLU A 36 28.58 -19.59 -0.28
CA GLU A 36 29.92 -19.91 -0.76
C GLU A 36 30.13 -21.41 -1.01
N GLU A 37 29.19 -22.25 -0.58
CA GLU A 37 29.22 -23.70 -0.73
C GLU A 37 27.82 -24.28 -0.92
N ASP A 38 27.74 -25.51 -1.45
CA ASP A 38 26.48 -26.24 -1.57
C ASP A 38 25.99 -26.68 -0.20
N LEU A 39 24.73 -26.41 0.09
CA LEU A 39 24.11 -26.79 1.35
C LEU A 39 23.68 -28.26 1.29
N LYS A 40 24.16 -29.08 2.23
CA LYS A 40 23.85 -30.52 2.32
C LYS A 40 23.04 -30.79 3.58
N PHE A 41 22.32 -31.92 3.62
CA PHE A 41 21.54 -32.33 4.80
C PHE A 41 22.37 -32.49 6.07
N THR A 42 23.67 -32.80 5.92
CA THR A 42 24.61 -32.96 7.04
C THR A 42 25.28 -31.65 7.46
N THR A 43 25.11 -30.57 6.69
CA THR A 43 25.73 -29.28 6.97
C THR A 43 24.96 -28.60 8.11
N GLN A 44 25.65 -28.20 9.18
CA GLN A 44 25.07 -27.40 10.28
C GLN A 44 25.55 -25.94 10.24
N THR A 45 26.77 -25.74 9.76
CA THR A 45 27.43 -24.45 9.58
C THR A 45 27.81 -24.30 8.12
N PHE A 46 27.58 -23.13 7.54
CA PHE A 46 27.89 -22.85 6.14
C PHE A 46 28.42 -21.44 5.98
N LYS A 47 29.27 -21.24 4.98
CA LYS A 47 29.82 -19.94 4.64
C LYS A 47 28.91 -19.19 3.68
N VAL A 48 28.70 -17.94 4.00
CA VAL A 48 27.92 -17.00 3.18
C VAL A 48 28.71 -15.73 2.97
N LYS A 49 28.59 -15.16 1.79
CA LYS A 49 29.09 -13.82 1.50
C LYS A 49 27.94 -12.83 1.58
N ARG A 50 27.96 -11.92 2.54
CA ARG A 50 26.91 -10.91 2.75
C ARG A 50 27.00 -9.85 1.66
N GLU A 51 25.86 -9.42 1.10
CA GLU A 51 25.85 -8.40 0.03
C GLU A 51 26.05 -6.97 0.55
N ILE A 52 25.90 -6.74 1.86
CA ILE A 52 25.97 -5.38 2.45
C ILE A 52 27.41 -4.87 2.57
N ASP A 53 28.35 -5.75 2.86
CA ASP A 53 29.75 -5.43 3.19
C ASP A 53 30.78 -6.34 2.50
N ASP A 54 30.31 -7.27 1.65
CA ASP A 54 31.13 -8.28 0.99
C ASP A 54 31.88 -9.23 1.95
N GLU A 55 31.55 -9.23 3.25
CA GLU A 55 32.20 -10.10 4.23
C GLU A 55 31.70 -11.54 4.15
N ILE A 56 32.61 -12.47 4.41
CA ILE A 56 32.28 -13.89 4.55
C ILE A 56 31.99 -14.17 6.02
N ALA A 57 30.77 -14.60 6.31
CA ALA A 57 30.33 -15.02 7.64
C ALA A 57 30.06 -16.53 7.66
N GLU A 58 30.26 -17.15 8.82
CA GLU A 58 29.81 -18.51 9.09
C GLU A 58 28.45 -18.46 9.78
N GLU A 59 27.44 -19.01 9.12
CA GLU A 59 26.07 -19.05 9.62
C GLU A 59 25.70 -20.47 10.05
N LYS A 60 24.92 -20.56 11.12
CA LYS A 60 24.30 -21.81 11.57
C LYS A 60 22.86 -21.83 11.11
N PHE A 61 22.40 -22.95 10.56
CA PHE A 61 20.99 -23.13 10.24
C PHE A 61 20.44 -24.40 10.87
N ASP A 62 19.13 -24.35 11.17
CA ASP A 62 18.37 -25.52 11.55
C ASP A 62 17.97 -26.26 10.26
N PRO A 63 18.32 -27.56 10.09
CA PRO A 63 17.91 -28.34 8.93
C PRO A 63 16.40 -28.38 8.69
N ASN A 64 15.58 -28.15 9.73
CA ASN A 64 14.12 -28.07 9.61
C ASN A 64 13.65 -26.70 9.11
N PHE A 65 14.50 -25.67 9.13
CA PHE A 65 14.19 -24.30 8.73
C PHE A 65 15.30 -23.72 7.86
N LEU A 66 15.33 -24.15 6.60
CA LEU A 66 16.22 -23.58 5.60
C LEU A 66 15.95 -22.07 5.42
N PRO A 67 17.00 -21.26 5.15
CA PRO A 67 16.84 -19.83 4.92
C PRO A 67 16.02 -19.57 3.66
N PHE A 68 15.29 -18.46 3.59
CA PHE A 68 14.48 -18.14 2.41
C PHE A 68 15.37 -17.89 1.20
N LEU A 69 15.01 -18.45 0.05
CA LEU A 69 15.66 -18.13 -1.23
C LEU A 69 15.35 -16.70 -1.66
N ALA A 70 16.34 -16.00 -2.22
CA ALA A 70 16.15 -14.66 -2.76
C ALA A 70 15.69 -14.73 -4.23
N ASN A 71 14.80 -13.79 -4.60
CA ASN A 71 14.40 -13.65 -5.99
C ASN A 71 15.60 -13.21 -6.87
N PRO A 72 15.64 -13.67 -8.14
CA PRO A 72 16.57 -13.15 -9.14
C PRO A 72 16.48 -11.64 -9.31
N GLU A 73 17.58 -10.99 -9.68
CA GLU A 73 17.65 -9.52 -9.76
C GLU A 73 16.66 -8.91 -10.76
N ILE A 74 16.39 -9.62 -11.86
CA ILE A 74 15.43 -9.20 -12.88
C ILE A 74 13.98 -9.09 -12.37
N LEU A 75 13.67 -9.73 -11.23
CA LEU A 75 12.35 -9.67 -10.60
C LEU A 75 12.26 -8.61 -9.49
N ILE A 76 13.35 -7.90 -9.19
CA ILE A 76 13.34 -6.84 -8.18
C ILE A 76 12.63 -5.59 -8.75
N GLY A 77 11.80 -4.98 -7.92
CA GLY A 77 11.11 -3.74 -8.21
C GLY A 77 9.87 -3.90 -9.09
N LYS A 78 9.30 -5.11 -9.21
CA LYS A 78 8.07 -5.37 -9.96
C LYS A 78 6.89 -4.61 -9.36
N ASP A 79 5.96 -4.19 -10.23
CA ASP A 79 4.76 -3.44 -9.86
C ASP A 79 3.73 -4.29 -9.11
N ASP A 80 3.67 -5.59 -9.39
CA ASP A 80 2.87 -6.56 -8.65
C ASP A 80 3.77 -7.65 -8.07
N LEU A 81 3.68 -7.84 -6.75
CA LEU A 81 4.42 -8.84 -5.99
C LEU A 81 4.05 -10.29 -6.37
N THR A 82 2.89 -10.52 -6.97
CA THR A 82 2.49 -11.87 -7.45
C THR A 82 3.36 -12.36 -8.62
N ASN A 83 4.10 -11.47 -9.28
CA ASN A 83 5.02 -11.80 -10.37
C ASN A 83 6.43 -12.23 -9.88
N MET A 84 6.64 -12.34 -8.56
CA MET A 84 7.90 -12.83 -7.99
C MET A 84 7.91 -14.37 -7.92
N SER A 85 9.08 -14.99 -8.09
CA SER A 85 9.22 -16.45 -7.97
C SER A 85 9.04 -16.94 -6.54
N TYR A 86 9.57 -16.18 -5.57
CA TYR A 86 9.48 -16.49 -4.15
C TYR A 86 8.72 -15.36 -3.45
N LEU A 87 7.58 -15.68 -2.85
CA LEU A 87 6.74 -14.72 -2.14
C LEU A 87 6.72 -15.03 -0.64
N HIS A 88 7.61 -14.36 0.09
CA HIS A 88 7.76 -14.45 1.54
C HIS A 88 8.13 -13.08 2.12
N GLU A 89 8.14 -12.96 3.44
CA GLU A 89 8.38 -11.70 4.16
C GLU A 89 9.63 -10.94 3.68
N PRO A 90 10.84 -11.52 3.57
CA PRO A 90 12.01 -10.79 3.08
C PRO A 90 11.86 -10.30 1.63
N ALA A 91 11.29 -11.11 0.73
CA ALA A 91 11.08 -10.71 -0.66
C ALA A 91 10.13 -9.51 -0.77
N VAL A 92 9.02 -9.52 -0.01
CA VAL A 92 8.06 -8.41 0.03
C VAL A 92 8.73 -7.15 0.56
N LEU A 93 9.40 -7.23 1.71
CA LEU A 93 10.10 -6.10 2.32
C LEU A 93 11.13 -5.49 1.36
N HIS A 94 11.95 -6.33 0.74
CA HIS A 94 12.99 -5.89 -0.17
C HIS A 94 12.43 -5.23 -1.43
N ASN A 95 11.39 -5.80 -2.05
CA ASN A 95 10.78 -5.23 -3.25
C ASN A 95 10.15 -3.87 -2.95
N LEU A 96 9.42 -3.76 -1.83
CA LEU A 96 8.82 -2.50 -1.38
C LEU A 96 9.88 -1.43 -1.10
N ARG A 97 10.96 -1.80 -0.38
CA ARG A 97 12.09 -0.90 -0.11
C ARG A 97 12.76 -0.44 -1.39
N PHE A 98 13.04 -1.36 -2.33
CA PHE A 98 13.67 -1.02 -3.61
C PHE A 98 12.79 -0.05 -4.43
N ARG A 99 11.48 -0.29 -4.52
CA ARG A 99 10.56 0.61 -5.22
C ARG A 99 10.52 1.99 -4.58
N PHE A 100 10.44 2.04 -3.26
CA PHE A 100 10.39 3.30 -2.52
C PHE A 100 11.70 4.09 -2.64
N GLU A 101 12.84 3.47 -2.37
CA GLU A 101 14.12 4.17 -2.29
C GLU A 101 14.73 4.45 -3.67
N LYS A 102 14.72 3.46 -4.57
CA LYS A 102 15.42 3.52 -5.87
C LYS A 102 14.52 4.03 -6.99
N LYS A 103 13.27 3.58 -7.05
CA LYS A 103 12.32 4.03 -8.10
C LYS A 103 11.49 5.25 -7.70
N LYS A 104 11.53 5.67 -6.43
CA LYS A 104 10.65 6.72 -5.87
C LYS A 104 9.15 6.41 -6.09
N ALA A 105 8.81 5.13 -6.18
CA ALA A 105 7.45 4.65 -6.38
C ALA A 105 6.82 4.26 -5.03
N ILE A 106 5.76 4.95 -4.64
CA ILE A 106 5.07 4.76 -3.36
C ILE A 106 3.98 3.68 -3.39
N TYR A 107 3.54 3.31 -4.59
CA TYR A 107 2.46 2.37 -4.82
C TYR A 107 2.98 1.05 -5.38
N THR A 108 2.47 -0.07 -4.88
CA THR A 108 2.82 -1.43 -5.33
C THR A 108 1.61 -2.34 -5.17
N TYR A 109 1.29 -3.14 -6.18
CA TYR A 109 0.26 -4.19 -6.04
C TYR A 109 0.81 -5.40 -5.27
N CYS A 110 -0.04 -5.96 -4.43
CA CYS A 110 0.15 -7.25 -3.77
C CYS A 110 -1.10 -8.08 -4.06
N GLY A 111 -1.14 -8.69 -5.24
CA GLY A 111 -2.35 -9.34 -5.75
C GLY A 111 -3.49 -8.33 -5.78
N ILE A 112 -4.58 -8.62 -5.07
CA ILE A 112 -5.77 -7.75 -5.02
C ILE A 112 -5.57 -6.44 -4.24
N VAL A 113 -4.55 -6.35 -3.38
CA VAL A 113 -4.33 -5.20 -2.48
C VAL A 113 -3.36 -4.20 -3.12
N LEU A 114 -3.61 -2.90 -2.95
CA LEU A 114 -2.65 -1.84 -3.23
C LEU A 114 -1.90 -1.45 -1.94
N VAL A 115 -0.59 -1.65 -1.92
CA VAL A 115 0.29 -1.16 -0.87
C VAL A 115 0.70 0.28 -1.20
N ALA A 116 0.49 1.19 -0.26
CA ALA A 116 0.89 2.59 -0.34
C ALA A 116 1.84 2.92 0.82
N ILE A 117 3.06 3.34 0.50
CA ILE A 117 4.07 3.75 1.49
C ILE A 117 4.06 5.27 1.57
N ASN A 118 3.84 5.82 2.76
CA ASN A 118 3.82 7.27 2.95
C ASN A 118 5.22 7.88 2.70
N PRO A 119 5.39 8.76 1.70
CA PRO A 119 6.69 9.35 1.37
C PRO A 119 7.12 10.48 2.31
N TYR A 120 6.21 11.02 3.14
CA TYR A 120 6.44 12.24 3.93
C TYR A 120 6.96 13.43 3.10
N ALA A 121 6.65 13.45 1.80
CA ALA A 121 7.06 14.46 0.85
C ALA A 121 5.87 14.86 -0.03
N ASP A 122 5.92 16.06 -0.60
CA ASP A 122 4.91 16.46 -1.58
C ASP A 122 5.04 15.58 -2.83
N CYS A 123 3.90 15.00 -3.21
CA CYS A 123 3.74 14.14 -4.37
C CYS A 123 2.58 14.62 -5.25
N SER A 124 2.25 15.91 -5.19
CA SER A 124 1.15 16.55 -5.92
C SER A 124 1.15 16.23 -7.42
N GLN A 125 2.33 16.06 -8.04
CA GLN A 125 2.50 15.65 -9.43
C GLN A 125 1.87 14.29 -9.78
N LEU A 126 1.73 13.38 -8.82
CA LEU A 126 1.10 12.07 -9.03
C LEU A 126 -0.43 12.15 -9.09
N TYR A 127 -1.01 13.29 -8.69
CA TYR A 127 -2.45 13.44 -8.50
C TYR A 127 -3.04 14.58 -9.34
N SER A 128 -2.36 14.96 -10.43
CA SER A 128 -2.86 15.94 -11.40
C SER A 128 -4.07 15.41 -12.16
N ASP A 129 -4.81 16.32 -12.79
CA ASP A 129 -6.01 15.98 -13.54
C ASP A 129 -5.68 15.20 -14.82
N ASP A 130 -4.47 15.37 -15.36
CA ASP A 130 -3.95 14.55 -16.46
C ASP A 130 -3.79 13.08 -16.03
N VAL A 131 -3.26 12.84 -14.83
CA VAL A 131 -3.11 11.48 -14.29
C VAL A 131 -4.49 10.87 -14.05
N ILE A 132 -5.45 11.62 -13.51
CA ILE A 132 -6.85 11.16 -13.37
C ILE A 132 -7.40 10.72 -14.73
N SER A 133 -7.17 11.50 -15.78
CA SER A 133 -7.65 11.20 -17.14
C SER A 133 -7.02 9.92 -17.70
N ILE A 134 -5.71 9.70 -17.50
CA ILE A 134 -5.00 8.49 -17.95
C ILE A 134 -5.62 7.23 -17.31
N TYR A 135 -5.82 7.24 -15.99
CA TYR A 135 -6.44 6.11 -15.29
C TYR A 135 -7.93 5.97 -15.60
N GLY A 136 -8.66 7.09 -15.78
CA GLY A 136 -10.07 7.12 -16.17
C GLY A 136 -10.34 6.47 -17.53
N ASN A 137 -9.49 6.75 -18.52
CA ASN A 137 -9.64 6.20 -19.86
C ASN A 137 -9.32 4.70 -19.94
N SER A 138 -8.58 4.18 -18.96
CA SER A 138 -8.18 2.77 -18.92
C SER A 138 -9.22 1.86 -18.29
N GLY A 139 -10.20 2.40 -17.56
CA GLY A 139 -11.25 1.61 -16.90
C GLY A 139 -10.68 0.46 -16.05
N ASN A 140 -11.20 -0.76 -16.26
CA ASN A 140 -10.72 -1.98 -15.60
C ASN A 140 -9.37 -2.50 -16.13
N GLN A 141 -8.86 -1.97 -17.24
CA GLN A 141 -7.57 -2.37 -17.81
C GLN A 141 -6.38 -1.60 -17.21
N ALA A 142 -6.62 -0.64 -16.31
CA ALA A 142 -5.56 0.08 -15.64
C ALA A 142 -4.60 -0.88 -14.91
N ARG A 143 -5.15 -1.91 -14.27
CA ARG A 143 -4.39 -2.96 -13.61
C ARG A 143 -3.70 -3.85 -14.65
N GLY A 144 -2.39 -3.69 -14.81
CA GLY A 144 -1.57 -4.48 -15.74
C GLY A 144 -1.02 -3.70 -16.93
N ASN A 145 -1.69 -2.61 -17.34
CA ASN A 145 -1.19 -1.72 -18.39
C ASN A 145 -0.57 -0.43 -17.85
N LEU A 146 -0.97 0.01 -16.65
CA LEU A 146 -0.47 1.20 -16.00
C LEU A 146 0.25 0.85 -14.69
N ASP A 147 1.05 1.81 -14.22
CA ASP A 147 1.73 1.70 -12.93
C ASP A 147 0.72 1.56 -11.78
N PRO A 148 1.12 0.94 -10.65
CA PRO A 148 0.26 0.86 -9.48
C PRO A 148 -0.12 2.25 -8.98
N HIS A 149 -1.41 2.50 -8.81
CA HIS A 149 -1.90 3.79 -8.35
C HIS A 149 -3.25 3.69 -7.65
N ILE A 150 -3.53 4.62 -6.73
CA ILE A 150 -4.82 4.70 -6.04
C ILE A 150 -5.98 5.00 -7.01
N PHE A 151 -5.69 5.72 -8.09
CA PHE A 151 -6.66 5.98 -9.15
C PHE A 151 -7.01 4.73 -9.94
N ALA A 152 -6.10 3.75 -10.08
CA ALA A 152 -6.44 2.49 -10.71
C ALA A 152 -7.49 1.72 -9.89
N ILE A 153 -7.33 1.67 -8.56
CA ILE A 153 -8.32 1.06 -7.65
C ILE A 153 -9.66 1.81 -7.71
N SER A 154 -9.60 3.14 -7.82
CA SER A 154 -10.80 3.98 -7.93
C SER A 154 -11.51 3.79 -9.29
N ALA A 155 -10.74 3.65 -10.37
CA ALA A 155 -11.23 3.37 -11.72
C ALA A 155 -11.91 2.01 -11.80
N GLU A 156 -11.26 0.97 -11.27
CA GLU A 156 -11.76 -0.39 -11.19
C GLU A 156 -13.08 -0.44 -10.41
N ALA A 157 -13.13 0.16 -9.22
CA ALA A 157 -14.37 0.24 -8.44
C ALA A 157 -15.50 1.01 -9.17
N TYR A 158 -15.19 2.14 -9.81
CA TYR A 158 -16.19 2.89 -10.56
C TYR A 158 -16.68 2.14 -11.79
N TYR A 159 -15.80 1.46 -12.51
CA TYR A 159 -16.14 0.60 -13.64
C TYR A 159 -17.03 -0.56 -13.19
N ASP A 160 -16.63 -1.31 -12.16
CA ASP A 160 -17.33 -2.50 -11.68
C ASP A 160 -18.72 -2.14 -11.12
N MET A 161 -18.87 -0.98 -10.48
CA MET A 161 -20.17 -0.47 -10.06
C MET A 161 -21.12 -0.28 -11.25
N ARG A 162 -20.61 0.18 -12.38
CA ARG A 162 -21.38 0.44 -13.61
C ARG A 162 -21.68 -0.85 -14.37
N GLU A 163 -20.68 -1.70 -14.52
CA GLU A 163 -20.77 -2.94 -15.29
C GLU A 163 -21.65 -3.97 -14.59
N TYR A 164 -21.49 -4.14 -13.28
CA TYR A 164 -22.19 -5.19 -12.51
C TYR A 164 -23.38 -4.68 -11.71
N GLU A 165 -23.69 -3.37 -11.76
CA GLU A 165 -24.78 -2.72 -11.02
C GLU A 165 -24.78 -3.05 -9.52
N LYS A 166 -23.58 -3.17 -8.94
CA LYS A 166 -23.37 -3.51 -7.52
C LYS A 166 -22.60 -2.43 -6.79
N ASN A 167 -23.04 -2.13 -5.57
CA ASN A 167 -22.34 -1.22 -4.68
C ASN A 167 -20.91 -1.71 -4.41
N GLN A 168 -19.96 -0.78 -4.44
CA GLN A 168 -18.54 -1.06 -4.22
C GLN A 168 -18.05 -0.44 -2.91
N SER A 169 -16.98 -1.00 -2.36
CA SER A 169 -16.35 -0.47 -1.15
C SER A 169 -14.84 -0.43 -1.30
N ILE A 170 -14.23 0.71 -0.99
CA ILE A 170 -12.77 0.88 -0.94
C ILE A 170 -12.38 0.99 0.54
N ILE A 171 -11.63 0.02 1.03
CA ILE A 171 -11.19 -0.04 2.43
C ILE A 171 -9.73 0.41 2.51
N VAL A 172 -9.47 1.50 3.23
CA VAL A 172 -8.12 2.04 3.44
C VAL A 172 -7.66 1.73 4.86
N SER A 173 -6.77 0.75 5.00
CA SER A 173 -6.18 0.34 6.28
C SER A 173 -4.76 0.88 6.48
N GLY A 174 -4.32 0.91 7.74
CA GLY A 174 -2.95 1.28 8.09
C GLY A 174 -2.87 1.88 9.50
N GLU A 175 -1.67 1.91 10.07
CA GLU A 175 -1.43 2.55 11.36
C GLU A 175 -1.65 4.07 11.30
N SER A 176 -1.62 4.73 12.46
CA SER A 176 -1.66 6.19 12.51
C SER A 176 -0.43 6.76 11.79
N GLY A 177 -0.63 7.80 10.96
CA GLY A 177 0.44 8.37 10.13
C GLY A 177 0.67 7.67 8.78
N ALA A 178 0.05 6.51 8.52
CA ALA A 178 0.25 5.77 7.26
C ALA A 178 -0.34 6.43 6.00
N GLY A 179 -1.06 7.56 6.12
CA GLY A 179 -1.63 8.27 4.96
C GLY A 179 -3.08 7.90 4.61
N LYS A 180 -3.82 7.18 5.47
CA LYS A 180 -5.21 6.75 5.20
C LYS A 180 -6.13 7.88 4.71
N THR A 181 -6.15 9.01 5.41
CA THR A 181 -6.99 10.18 5.08
C THR A 181 -6.62 10.78 3.73
N VAL A 182 -5.31 10.80 3.41
CA VAL A 182 -4.78 11.32 2.15
C VAL A 182 -5.20 10.40 0.99
N SER A 183 -5.05 9.08 1.14
CA SER A 183 -5.51 8.12 0.14
C SER A 183 -7.02 8.22 -0.10
N ALA A 184 -7.83 8.31 0.96
CA ALA A 184 -9.28 8.49 0.83
C ALA A 184 -9.64 9.81 0.11
N LYS A 185 -8.91 10.90 0.37
CA LYS A 185 -9.07 12.18 -0.35
C LYS A 185 -8.84 12.02 -1.85
N PHE A 186 -7.80 11.29 -2.26
CA PHE A 186 -7.51 11.06 -3.67
C PHE A 186 -8.53 10.15 -4.36
N VAL A 187 -9.03 9.12 -3.68
CA VAL A 187 -10.17 8.32 -4.17
C VAL A 187 -11.38 9.22 -4.45
N MET A 188 -11.73 10.10 -3.50
CA MET A 188 -12.86 11.04 -3.68
C MET A 188 -12.61 12.03 -4.83
N LYS A 189 -11.40 12.59 -4.94
CA LYS A 189 -11.02 13.49 -6.05
C LYS A 189 -11.20 12.80 -7.40
N TYR A 190 -10.73 11.56 -7.52
CA TYR A 190 -10.88 10.77 -8.74
C TYR A 190 -12.34 10.56 -9.10
N LEU A 191 -13.14 10.02 -8.17
CA LEU A 191 -14.57 9.73 -8.40
C LEU A 191 -15.34 10.98 -8.79
N ALA A 192 -15.05 12.11 -8.15
CA ALA A 192 -15.65 13.39 -8.48
C ALA A 192 -15.37 13.88 -9.89
N ASN A 193 -14.14 13.69 -10.36
CA ASN A 193 -13.73 14.12 -11.69
C ASN A 193 -14.38 13.22 -12.77
N VAL A 194 -14.34 11.90 -12.60
CA VAL A 194 -14.86 10.96 -13.62
C VAL A 194 -16.39 10.86 -13.64
N ALA A 195 -17.05 11.10 -12.51
CA ALA A 195 -18.50 11.13 -12.40
C ALA A 195 -19.08 12.54 -12.46
N ALA A 196 -18.28 13.55 -12.80
CA ALA A 196 -18.79 14.87 -13.13
C ALA A 196 -19.68 14.76 -14.37
N SER A 197 -20.93 15.22 -14.27
CA SER A 197 -21.84 15.25 -15.40
C SER A 197 -21.25 16.08 -16.54
N LYS A 198 -21.25 15.56 -17.77
CA LYS A 198 -20.89 16.32 -18.99
C LYS A 198 -21.84 17.51 -19.25
N LYS A 199 -23.01 17.53 -18.60
CA LYS A 199 -23.83 18.75 -18.56
C LYS A 199 -23.15 19.70 -17.57
N PRO A 200 -22.76 20.91 -17.99
CA PRO A 200 -22.23 21.89 -17.06
C PRO A 200 -23.34 22.22 -16.08
N ARG A 201 -23.37 21.56 -14.92
CA ARG A 201 -23.91 22.15 -13.71
C ARG A 201 -22.88 23.20 -13.27
N ARG A 202 -22.76 24.26 -14.07
CA ARG A 202 -22.67 25.58 -13.48
C ARG A 202 -23.95 25.66 -12.67
N SER A 203 -23.86 25.38 -11.37
CA SER A 203 -24.76 26.06 -10.46
C SER A 203 -24.65 27.53 -10.87
N SER A 204 -25.74 28.12 -11.33
CA SER A 204 -25.82 29.53 -11.74
C SER A 204 -25.53 30.50 -10.59
N ASP A 205 -24.97 29.99 -9.49
CA ASP A 205 -24.94 30.53 -8.14
C ASP A 205 -23.57 30.32 -7.47
N GLY A 206 -22.56 29.83 -8.20
CA GLY A 206 -21.18 29.69 -7.68
C GLY A 206 -21.01 28.67 -6.54
N SER A 207 -22.04 27.88 -6.24
CA SER A 207 -21.99 26.95 -5.10
C SER A 207 -21.07 25.75 -5.39
N PRO A 208 -20.19 25.39 -4.44
CA PRO A 208 -19.24 24.28 -4.61
C PRO A 208 -19.96 22.96 -4.85
N GLY A 209 -19.41 22.15 -5.77
CA GLY A 209 -19.91 20.81 -6.10
C GLY A 209 -19.86 19.84 -4.92
N ILE A 210 -20.56 18.71 -5.04
CA ILE A 210 -20.69 17.70 -3.95
C ILE A 210 -19.31 17.25 -3.46
N GLU A 211 -18.34 17.03 -4.36
CA GLU A 211 -16.95 16.75 -4.02
C GLU A 211 -16.36 17.79 -3.07
N SER A 212 -16.40 19.06 -3.46
CA SER A 212 -15.83 20.15 -2.68
C SER A 212 -16.48 20.23 -1.30
N ARG A 213 -17.78 19.95 -1.19
CA ARG A 213 -18.48 19.87 0.11
C ARG A 213 -18.02 18.69 0.96
N VAL A 214 -17.86 17.50 0.37
CA VAL A 214 -17.34 16.31 1.07
C VAL A 214 -15.90 16.57 1.52
N LEU A 215 -15.06 17.15 0.67
CA LEU A 215 -13.69 17.52 1.02
C LEU A 215 -13.64 18.62 2.10
N ALA A 216 -14.54 19.60 2.06
CA ALA A 216 -14.66 20.65 3.07
C ALA A 216 -15.15 20.14 4.43
N SER A 217 -15.75 18.95 4.49
CA SER A 217 -16.09 18.31 5.77
C SER A 217 -14.86 17.79 6.52
N ASN A 218 -13.74 17.51 5.83
CA ASN A 218 -12.54 16.97 6.47
C ASN A 218 -11.97 17.91 7.54
N PRO A 219 -11.71 19.21 7.29
CA PRO A 219 -11.26 20.12 8.34
C PRO A 219 -12.14 20.16 9.59
N ILE A 220 -13.47 20.06 9.42
CA ILE A 220 -14.43 20.03 10.53
C ILE A 220 -14.29 18.73 11.31
N MET A 221 -14.24 17.59 10.61
CA MET A 221 -14.11 16.28 11.23
C MET A 221 -12.75 16.09 11.92
N GLU A 222 -11.70 16.68 11.34
CA GLU A 222 -10.36 16.67 11.93
C GLU A 222 -10.31 17.53 13.19
N SER A 223 -10.93 18.72 13.20
CA SER A 223 -10.89 19.61 14.38
C SER A 223 -11.62 19.03 15.61
N ILE A 224 -12.67 18.24 15.41
CA ILE A 224 -13.46 17.64 16.52
C ILE A 224 -13.08 16.19 16.83
N GLY A 225 -12.42 15.50 15.91
CA GLY A 225 -12.21 14.05 15.97
C GLY A 225 -10.76 13.59 15.87
N ASN A 226 -9.83 14.49 15.55
CA ASN A 226 -8.40 14.18 15.58
C ASN A 226 -7.74 14.74 16.84
N ALA A 227 -6.61 14.14 17.20
CA ALA A 227 -5.78 14.62 18.29
C ALA A 227 -4.32 14.25 18.06
N LYS A 228 -3.42 15.02 18.67
CA LYS A 228 -2.02 14.66 18.82
C LYS A 228 -1.88 13.42 19.71
N THR A 229 -1.04 12.50 19.27
CA THR A 229 -0.67 11.26 19.97
C THR A 229 0.84 11.09 19.94
N ILE A 230 1.37 10.13 20.71
CA ILE A 230 2.81 9.81 20.72
C ILE A 230 3.35 9.47 19.31
N ARG A 231 2.50 8.91 18.42
CA ARG A 231 2.92 8.40 17.10
C ARG A 231 2.51 9.28 15.91
N ASN A 232 1.63 10.25 16.11
CA ASN A 232 1.07 11.08 15.03
C ASN A 232 0.42 12.34 15.61
N ASP A 233 0.80 13.50 15.07
CA ASP A 233 0.30 14.82 15.46
C ASP A 233 -1.16 15.08 15.10
N ASN A 234 -1.69 14.39 14.08
CA ASN A 234 -3.06 14.55 13.62
C ASN A 234 -3.75 13.18 13.48
N SER A 235 -3.78 12.40 14.57
CA SER A 235 -4.39 11.06 14.56
C SER A 235 -5.91 11.14 14.66
N SER A 236 -6.63 10.63 13.66
CA SER A 236 -8.07 10.41 13.79
C SER A 236 -8.39 9.42 14.91
N ARG A 237 -9.32 9.79 15.79
CA ARG A 237 -9.74 9.02 16.97
C ARG A 237 -11.16 8.47 16.83
N PHE A 238 -11.60 8.27 15.59
CA PHE A 238 -12.87 7.69 15.20
C PHE A 238 -12.71 6.98 13.84
N GLY A 239 -13.56 5.99 13.58
CA GLY A 239 -13.73 5.39 12.27
C GLY A 239 -14.65 6.26 11.40
N LYS A 240 -14.32 6.41 10.12
CA LYS A 240 -15.08 7.23 9.15
C LYS A 240 -15.47 6.37 7.96
N PHE A 241 -16.76 6.33 7.66
CA PHE A 241 -17.32 5.75 6.44
C PHE A 241 -17.95 6.87 5.62
N ILE A 242 -17.55 6.99 4.36
CA ILE A 242 -18.11 7.95 3.42
C ILE A 242 -18.78 7.15 2.31
N GLN A 243 -20.09 7.32 2.17
CA GLN A 243 -20.88 6.76 1.09
C GLN A 243 -21.07 7.83 0.01
N ILE A 244 -20.71 7.53 -1.22
CA ILE A 244 -20.98 8.38 -2.39
C ILE A 244 -22.11 7.72 -3.17
N ASN A 245 -23.20 8.44 -3.35
CA ASN A 245 -24.38 7.97 -4.08
C ASN A 245 -24.29 8.43 -5.52
N PHE A 246 -24.50 7.50 -6.45
CA PHE A 246 -24.52 7.76 -7.89
C PHE A 246 -25.96 7.64 -8.40
N ALA A 247 -26.32 8.49 -9.36
CA ALA A 247 -27.59 8.39 -10.08
C ALA A 247 -27.51 7.29 -11.17
N GLU A 248 -28.62 7.03 -11.85
CA GLU A 248 -28.69 6.04 -12.94
C GLU A 248 -27.75 6.37 -14.12
N ASP A 249 -27.43 7.66 -14.33
CA ASP A 249 -26.44 8.10 -15.32
C ASP A 249 -24.99 8.02 -14.81
N TYR A 250 -24.81 7.43 -13.62
CA TYR A 250 -23.56 7.30 -12.88
C TYR A 250 -22.88 8.64 -12.52
N SER A 251 -23.63 9.74 -12.57
CA SER A 251 -23.17 11.00 -11.99
C SER A 251 -23.36 11.02 -10.47
N ILE A 252 -22.57 11.83 -9.75
CA ILE A 252 -22.72 11.95 -8.29
C ILE A 252 -24.06 12.60 -7.94
N ALA A 253 -24.91 11.85 -7.23
CA ALA A 253 -26.20 12.29 -6.71
C ALA A 253 -26.10 12.91 -5.31
N GLY A 254 -25.17 12.42 -4.49
CA GLY A 254 -25.01 12.88 -3.11
C GLY A 254 -23.90 12.13 -2.38
N ALA A 255 -23.69 12.49 -1.11
CA ALA A 255 -22.78 11.78 -0.22
C ALA A 255 -23.33 11.78 1.21
N GLU A 256 -23.06 10.70 1.94
CA GLU A 256 -23.39 10.54 3.36
C GLU A 256 -22.13 10.13 4.12
N MET A 257 -21.97 10.60 5.36
CA MET A 257 -20.86 10.21 6.21
C MET A 257 -21.38 9.64 7.52
N LYS A 258 -20.89 8.43 7.86
CA LYS A 258 -21.14 7.77 9.14
C LYS A 258 -19.85 7.68 9.93
N THR A 259 -19.94 7.91 11.23
CA THR A 259 -18.81 7.86 12.15
C THR A 259 -19.00 6.74 13.16
N TYR A 260 -17.89 6.13 13.56
CA TYR A 260 -17.89 4.97 14.45
C TYR A 260 -16.81 5.14 15.51
N LEU A 261 -17.03 4.58 16.71
CA LEU A 261 -16.00 4.37 17.72
C LEU A 261 -15.18 5.62 18.06
N LEU A 262 -15.84 6.77 18.27
CA LEU A 262 -15.16 7.97 18.78
C LEU A 262 -14.55 7.67 20.15
N GLU A 263 -13.26 7.95 20.33
CA GLU A 263 -12.54 7.76 21.59
C GLU A 263 -12.95 8.82 22.63
N LYS A 264 -14.13 8.65 23.22
CA LYS A 264 -14.71 9.59 24.19
C LYS A 264 -13.83 9.82 25.43
N SER A 265 -13.03 8.82 25.84
CA SER A 265 -12.12 8.94 26.99
C SER A 265 -11.11 10.08 26.81
N ARG A 266 -10.70 10.39 25.57
CA ARG A 266 -9.73 11.45 25.28
C ARG A 266 -10.24 12.85 25.63
N VAL A 267 -11.56 13.04 25.71
CA VAL A 267 -12.17 14.33 26.07
C VAL A 267 -11.76 14.76 27.49
N VAL A 268 -11.65 13.80 28.41
CA VAL A 268 -11.39 14.06 29.84
C VAL A 268 -10.03 13.56 30.32
N PHE A 269 -9.31 12.81 29.48
CA PHE A 269 -8.02 12.23 29.84
C PHE A 269 -7.03 12.28 28.68
N GLN A 270 -5.82 12.77 28.95
CA GLN A 270 -4.71 12.76 27.99
C GLN A 270 -3.46 12.18 28.67
N HIS A 271 -2.76 11.31 27.95
CA HIS A 271 -1.44 10.82 28.38
C HIS A 271 -0.39 11.91 28.13
N PHE A 272 0.60 12.04 29.00
CA PHE A 272 1.70 12.98 28.80
C PHE A 272 2.44 12.66 27.50
N ILE A 273 2.58 13.68 26.66
CA ILE A 273 3.36 13.63 25.42
C ILE A 273 4.66 14.36 25.75
N VAL A 274 5.75 13.61 25.94
CA VAL A 274 7.11 14.16 26.16
C VAL A 274 7.66 14.65 24.83
#